data_AF-A0A2K8Z825-F1
#
_entry.id   AF-A0A2K8Z825-F1
#
_cell.length_a   1.000
_cell.length_b   1.000
_cell.length_c   1.000
_cell.angle_alpha   90.00
_cell.angle_beta   90.00
_cell.angle_gamma   90.00
#
_symmetry.space_group_name_H-M   'P 1'
#
loop_
_entity.id
_entity.type
_entity.pdbx_description
1 polymer ?
#
loop_
_entity_poly.entity_id
_entity_poly.type
_entity_poly.pdbx_seq_one_letter_code
_entity_poly.pdbx_strand_id
1 'polypeptide(L)'
;MEAFKKITYYLHPDDEQPRPGQFLVTISRSRNRRPQKYDGVLSVMLIKTVRKIRHKLISDSQGYALELHDKPEFKPLTVVERLSDGVQVWVRGEESLPCFWLPRGKPT
;
A
#
# COMPACT_ATOMS: atom_id res chain seq x y z
N MET A 1 -11.49 -18.87 -7.79
CA MET A 1 -10.94 -17.84 -8.70
C MET A 1 -10.14 -16.88 -7.85
N GLU A 2 -8.83 -16.71 -8.10
CA GLU A 2 -8.07 -15.62 -7.46
C GLU A 2 -8.63 -14.29 -7.96
N ALA A 3 -9.04 -13.40 -7.05
CA ALA A 3 -9.60 -12.10 -7.40
C ALA A 3 -8.46 -11.14 -7.78
N PHE A 4 -8.49 -10.65 -9.01
CA PHE A 4 -7.54 -9.66 -9.51
C PHE A 4 -8.06 -8.26 -9.18
N LYS A 5 -7.22 -7.42 -8.57
CA LYS A 5 -7.53 -6.02 -8.30
C LYS A 5 -6.58 -5.13 -9.09
N LYS A 6 -7.15 -4.12 -9.76
CA LYS A 6 -6.36 -3.08 -10.44
C LYS A 6 -6.43 -1.79 -9.64
N ILE A 7 -5.29 -1.20 -9.35
CA ILE A 7 -5.21 0.10 -8.67
C ILE A 7 -4.19 1.01 -9.35
N THR A 8 -4.27 2.30 -9.05
CA THR A 8 -3.13 3.21 -9.24
C THR A 8 -2.52 3.49 -7.88
N TYR A 9 -1.22 3.28 -7.78
CA TYR A 9 -0.43 3.55 -6.59
C TYR A 9 0.48 4.74 -6.85
N TYR A 10 0.47 5.71 -5.95
CA TYR A 10 1.25 6.95 -6.09
C TYR A 10 2.34 6.98 -5.03
N LEU A 11 3.55 7.33 -5.45
CA LEU A 11 4.73 7.46 -4.60
C LEU A 11 5.43 8.79 -4.89
N HIS A 12 6.33 9.23 -4.01
CA HIS A 12 7.25 10.31 -4.35
C HIS A 12 8.16 9.83 -5.51
N PRO A 13 8.57 10.71 -6.44
CA PRO A 13 9.43 10.31 -7.56
C PRO A 13 10.77 9.69 -7.14
N ASP A 14 11.27 10.03 -5.96
CA ASP A 14 12.53 9.53 -5.39
C ASP A 14 12.36 8.25 -4.56
N ASP A 15 11.12 7.83 -4.27
CA ASP A 15 10.86 6.58 -3.57
C ASP A 15 11.15 5.38 -4.47
N GLU A 16 11.46 4.23 -3.85
CA GLU A 16 11.66 3.00 -4.59
C GLU A 16 10.39 2.60 -5.38
N GLN A 17 10.58 2.26 -6.65
CA GLN A 17 9.47 1.89 -7.53
C GLN A 17 8.93 0.51 -7.14
N PRO A 18 7.60 0.30 -7.22
CA PRO A 18 7.00 -1.02 -6.97
C PRO A 18 7.54 -2.06 -7.96
N ARG A 19 7.77 -3.29 -7.47
CA ARG A 19 8.27 -4.40 -8.29
C ARG A 19 7.27 -5.56 -8.37
N PRO A 20 7.14 -6.24 -9.53
CA PRO A 20 6.48 -7.53 -9.59
C PRO A 20 7.09 -8.51 -8.58
N GLY A 21 6.26 -9.28 -7.89
CA GLY A 21 6.67 -10.18 -6.82
C GLY A 21 6.68 -9.55 -5.43
N GLN A 22 6.64 -8.22 -5.31
CA GLN A 22 6.53 -7.53 -4.03
C GLN A 22 5.09 -7.55 -3.50
N PHE A 23 4.94 -7.48 -2.18
CA PHE A 23 3.62 -7.34 -1.55
C PHE A 23 3.21 -5.88 -1.37
N LEU A 24 1.93 -5.61 -1.57
CA LEU A 24 1.24 -4.39 -1.20
C LEU A 24 0.27 -4.70 -0.06
N VAL A 25 0.43 -4.02 1.06
CA VAL A 25 -0.34 -4.26 2.28
C VAL A 25 -1.27 -3.10 2.56
N THR A 26 -2.57 -3.36 2.56
CA THR A 26 -3.54 -2.35 2.97
C THR A 26 -3.59 -2.27 4.48
N ILE A 27 -3.38 -1.09 5.05
CA ILE A 27 -3.39 -0.83 6.49
C ILE A 27 -4.52 0.13 6.82
N SER A 28 -5.29 -0.18 7.87
CA SER A 28 -6.30 0.74 8.40
C SER A 28 -5.62 1.88 9.16
N ARG A 29 -5.95 3.14 8.83
CA ARG A 29 -5.49 4.33 9.56
C ARG A 29 -6.69 5.13 10.08
N SER A 30 -6.69 5.44 11.38
CA SER A 30 -7.71 6.34 11.96
C SER A 30 -7.54 7.78 11.46
N ARG A 31 -8.60 8.36 10.88
CA ARG A 31 -8.56 9.69 10.23
C ARG A 31 -8.38 10.86 11.22
N ASN A 32 -8.93 10.74 12.44
CA ASN A 32 -9.17 11.90 13.33
C ASN A 32 -8.70 11.70 14.78
N ARG A 33 -7.84 10.70 15.06
CA ARG A 33 -7.28 10.52 16.41
C ARG A 33 -5.80 10.83 16.40
N ARG A 34 -5.40 11.74 17.30
CA ARG A 34 -4.00 11.88 17.73
C ARG A 34 -3.86 11.17 19.08
N PRO A 35 -2.84 10.31 19.26
CA PRO A 35 -1.88 9.85 18.25
C PRO A 35 -2.58 9.01 17.15
N GLN A 36 -2.05 9.05 15.93
CA GLN A 36 -2.58 8.23 14.83
C GLN A 36 -2.52 6.75 15.24
N LYS A 37 -3.68 6.08 15.16
CA LYS A 37 -3.77 4.64 15.41
C LYS A 37 -3.90 3.92 14.08
N TYR A 38 -3.03 2.94 13.88
CA TYR A 38 -3.16 1.93 12.85
C TYR A 38 -3.92 0.76 13.46
N ASP A 39 -5.11 0.47 12.92
CA ASP A 39 -6.05 -0.50 13.51
C ASP A 39 -5.79 -1.93 13.03
N GLY A 40 -4.81 -2.12 12.13
CA GLY A 40 -4.33 -3.42 11.69
C GLY A 40 -4.21 -3.56 10.18
N VAL A 41 -3.75 -4.73 9.76
CA VAL A 41 -3.67 -5.12 8.35
C VAL A 41 -5.07 -5.47 7.85
N LEU A 42 -5.49 -4.83 6.77
CA LEU A 42 -6.76 -5.09 6.11
C LEU A 42 -6.62 -6.21 5.08
N SER A 43 -5.67 -6.08 4.15
CA SER A 43 -5.40 -7.04 3.09
C SER A 43 -3.91 -7.10 2.75
N VAL A 44 -3.45 -8.24 2.24
CA VAL A 44 -2.10 -8.43 1.71
C VAL A 44 -2.26 -8.90 0.28
N MET A 45 -1.65 -8.19 -0.67
CA MET A 45 -1.80 -8.48 -2.09
C MET A 45 -0.43 -8.58 -2.74
N LEU A 46 -0.25 -9.57 -3.62
CA LEU A 46 0.96 -9.72 -4.42
C LEU A 46 0.86 -8.90 -5.70
N ILE A 47 1.88 -8.09 -5.99
CA ILE A 47 1.99 -7.34 -7.23
C ILE A 47 2.40 -8.30 -8.35
N LYS A 48 1.58 -8.42 -9.38
CA LYS A 48 1.91 -9.22 -10.58
C LYS A 48 2.51 -8.38 -11.68
N THR A 49 1.93 -7.21 -11.92
CA THR A 49 2.37 -6.32 -12.99
C THR A 49 2.46 -4.89 -12.48
N VAL A 50 3.44 -4.16 -13.01
CA VAL A 50 3.70 -2.77 -12.69
C VAL A 50 3.82 -2.02 -14.01
N ARG A 51 3.05 -0.94 -14.17
CA ARG A 51 3.18 -0.03 -15.30
C ARG A 51 3.28 1.41 -14.83
N LYS A 52 4.42 2.05 -15.06
CA LYS A 52 4.61 3.48 -14.79
C LYS A 52 3.63 4.32 -15.62
N ILE A 53 2.93 5.25 -14.97
CA ILE A 53 2.00 6.17 -15.63
C ILE A 53 2.77 7.41 -16.06
N ARG A 54 2.67 7.78 -17.34
CA ARG A 54 3.26 9.04 -17.83
C ARG A 54 2.33 10.18 -17.49
N HIS A 55 2.80 11.10 -16.65
CA HIS A 55 2.11 12.36 -16.41
C HIS A 55 2.40 13.35 -17.54
N LYS A 56 1.40 14.14 -17.93
CA LYS A 56 1.57 15.22 -18.92
C LYS A 56 2.17 16.49 -18.32
N LEU A 57 2.08 16.64 -17.00
CA LEU A 57 2.56 17.78 -16.22
C LEU A 57 3.52 17.29 -15.14
N ILE A 58 4.38 18.18 -14.64
CA ILE A 58 5.21 17.90 -13.46
C ILE A 58 4.28 17.70 -12.26
N SER A 59 4.47 16.59 -11.54
CA SER A 59 3.70 16.24 -10.36
C SER A 59 4.66 15.83 -9.25
N ASP A 60 4.32 16.20 -8.02
CA ASP A 60 5.04 15.79 -6.80
C ASP A 60 4.90 14.28 -6.50
N SER A 61 4.19 13.54 -7.36
CA SER A 61 4.02 12.09 -7.23
C SER A 61 4.10 11.38 -8.57
N GLN A 62 4.67 10.17 -8.55
CA GLN A 62 4.70 9.26 -9.67
C GLN A 62 3.65 8.16 -9.49
N GLY A 63 2.73 8.04 -10.46
CA GLY A 63 1.71 6.99 -10.48
C GLY A 63 2.20 5.70 -11.13
N TYR A 64 1.78 4.56 -10.59
CA TYR A 64 2.00 3.21 -11.12
C TYR A 64 0.67 2.46 -11.18
N ALA A 65 0.30 1.95 -12.35
CA ALA A 65 -0.82 1.05 -12.48
C ALA A 65 -0.37 -0.37 -12.08
N LEU A 66 -1.03 -0.94 -11.07
CA LEU A 66 -0.70 -2.24 -10.49
C LEU A 66 -1.83 -3.23 -10.74
N GLU A 67 -1.48 -4.47 -11.10
CA GLU A 67 -2.38 -5.61 -11.02
C GLU A 67 -1.97 -6.49 -9.83
N LEU A 68 -2.95 -6.76 -8.97
CA LEU A 68 -2.75 -7.32 -7.65
C LEU A 68 -3.53 -8.62 -7.51
N HIS A 69 -2.92 -9.61 -6.86
CA HIS A 69 -3.58 -10.84 -6.43
C HIS A 69 -3.74 -10.82 -4.92
N ASP A 70 -4.95 -11.07 -4.43
CA ASP A 70 -5.16 -11.19 -3.00
C ASP A 70 -4.45 -12.42 -2.43
N LYS A 71 -3.80 -12.25 -1.28
CA LYS A 71 -3.04 -13.28 -0.57
C LYS A 71 -3.35 -13.25 0.93
N PRO A 72 -4.60 -13.55 1.33
CA PRO A 72 -5.02 -13.50 2.72
C PRO A 72 -4.19 -14.42 3.64
N GLU A 73 -3.60 -15.49 3.10
CA GLU A 73 -2.72 -16.41 3.81
C GLU A 73 -1.47 -15.74 4.41
N PHE A 74 -1.03 -14.59 3.86
CA PHE A 74 0.14 -13.87 4.36
C PHE A 74 -0.19 -12.79 5.39
N LYS A 75 -1.47 -12.52 5.63
CA LYS A 75 -1.93 -11.59 6.67
C LYS A 75 -1.37 -11.88 8.07
N PRO A 76 -1.38 -13.13 8.59
CA PRO A 76 -0.78 -13.42 9.90
C PRO A 76 0.75 -13.32 9.91
N LEU A 77 1.40 -13.29 8.74
CA LEU A 77 2.85 -13.18 8.59
C LEU A 77 3.30 -11.74 8.28
N THR A 78 2.39 -10.78 8.45
CA THR A 78 2.64 -9.38 8.18
C THR A 78 3.00 -8.64 9.47
N VAL A 79 4.15 -7.99 9.47
CA VAL A 79 4.60 -7.12 10.56
C VAL A 79 4.49 -5.67 10.10
N VAL A 80 3.98 -4.80 10.97
CA VAL A 80 3.86 -3.37 10.71
C VAL A 80 4.58 -2.65 11.84
N GLU A 81 5.71 -2.02 11.52
CA GLU A 81 6.48 -1.23 12.49
C GLU A 81 6.24 0.26 12.26
N ARG A 82 6.14 0.98 13.37
CA ARG A 82 5.94 2.43 13.35
C ARG A 82 7.28 3.09 13.60
N LEU A 83 7.69 3.94 12.67
CA LEU A 83 8.85 4.79 12.80
C LEU A 83 8.42 6.22 13.14
N SER A 84 9.37 7.06 13.54
CA SER A 84 9.09 8.48 13.83
C SER A 84 8.60 9.26 12.61
N ASP A 85 8.98 8.81 11.41
CA ASP A 85 8.74 9.45 10.12
C ASP A 85 7.79 8.66 9.20
N GLY A 86 7.34 7.46 9.60
CA GLY A 86 6.53 6.63 8.73
C GLY A 86 6.11 5.29 9.29
N VAL A 87 5.76 4.39 8.37
CA VAL A 87 5.41 3.00 8.66
C VAL A 87 6.18 2.12 7.70
N GLN A 88 6.85 1.13 8.24
CA GLN A 88 7.44 0.05 7.46
C GLN A 88 6.60 -1.21 7.62
N VAL A 89 6.56 -2.00 6.56
CA VAL A 89 5.75 -3.22 6.51
C VAL A 89 6.61 -4.33 5.95
N TRP A 90 6.52 -5.50 6.58
CA TRP A 90 7.19 -6.71 6.13
C TRP A 90 6.17 -7.83 6.00
N VAL A 91 6.30 -8.62 4.95
CA VAL A 91 5.52 -9.85 4.75
C VAL A 91 6.52 -10.97 4.65
N ARG A 92 6.48 -11.93 5.59
CA ARG A 92 7.44 -13.05 5.65
C ARG A 92 8.92 -12.61 5.76
N GLY A 93 9.17 -11.46 6.37
CA GLY A 93 10.53 -10.90 6.52
C GLY A 93 11.02 -10.10 5.31
N GLU A 94 10.21 -9.98 4.25
CA GLU A 94 10.53 -9.16 3.07
C GLU A 94 9.82 -7.81 3.14
N GLU A 95 10.55 -6.73 2.85
CA GLU A 95 9.99 -5.38 2.84
C GLU A 95 8.88 -5.23 1.79
N SER A 96 7.78 -4.61 2.21
CA SER A 96 6.52 -4.55 1.49
C SER A 96 5.95 -3.15 1.49
N LEU A 97 5.14 -2.85 0.48
CA LEU A 97 4.63 -1.50 0.27
C LEU A 97 3.40 -1.24 1.15
N PRO A 98 3.39 -0.17 1.95
CA PRO A 98 2.21 0.23 2.69
C PRO A 98 1.18 0.90 1.77
N CYS A 99 -0.09 0.53 1.92
CA CYS A 99 -1.23 1.18 1.29
C CYS A 99 -2.23 1.61 2.36
N PHE A 100 -2.33 2.91 2.63
CA PHE A 100 -3.23 3.38 3.68
C PHE A 100 -4.66 3.50 3.15
N TRP A 101 -5.56 2.71 3.74
CA TRP A 101 -6.99 2.92 3.53
C TRP A 101 -7.50 3.99 4.49
N LEU A 102 -8.06 5.05 3.91
CA LEU A 102 -8.74 6.10 4.66
C LEU A 102 -10.25 5.87 4.51
N PRO A 103 -10.99 5.55 5.59
CA PRO A 103 -12.43 5.56 5.53
C PRO A 103 -12.90 6.93 5.06
N ARG A 104 -13.73 6.97 4.01
CA ARG A 104 -14.45 8.19 3.64
C ARG A 104 -15.27 8.60 4.86
N GLY A 105 -14.85 9.68 5.51
CA GLY A 105 -15.70 10.33 6.51
C GLY A 105 -16.99 10.77 5.82
N LYS A 106 -18.13 10.69 6.52
CA LYS A 106 -19.34 11.34 6.03
C LYS A 106 -19.00 12.79 5.67
N PRO A 107 -19.45 13.31 4.52
CA PRO A 107 -19.38 14.74 4.28
C PRO A 107 -20.13 15.41 5.44
N THR A 108 -19.41 16.20 6.23
CA THR A 108 -20.01 17.20 7.14
C THR A 108 -20.55 18.34 6.32
#